data_AF-A0A0E3RCV0-F1
#
_entry.id   AF-A0A0E3RCV0-F1
#
_cell.length_a   1.000
_cell.length_b   1.000
_cell.length_c   1.000
_cell.angle_alpha   90.00
_cell.angle_beta   90.00
_cell.angle_gamma   90.00
#
_symmetry.space_group_name_H-M   'P 1'
#
loop_
_entity.id
_entity.type
_entity.pdbx_description
1 polymer ?
#
loop_
_entity_poly.entity_id
_entity_poly.type
_entity_poly.pdbx_seq_one_letter_code
_entity_poly.pdbx_strand_id
1 'polypeptide(L)'
;MTIFGKYRNFLELKKMILENEVDLVIFPAKWAETFSYTLSEAWSIGVPVLVSDLGALKDRVEKNGGGWVVDISETKNVENKILEIISKPEEYIAKTNEVQQISLKDLDSMIFEYDTVYKTYLKSITPIYFSQNVFTNNDLLKNIFSENLHTPSETSNIEAEYSANLPRRLVQCYYDNGFIYTVNKTKAYVCEAFSRK
;
A
#
# COMPACT_ATOMS: atom_id res chain seq x y z
N MET A 1 30.29 6.24 16.43
CA MET A 1 28.89 6.26 15.93
C MET A 1 28.96 6.17 14.41
N THR A 2 28.47 5.08 13.84
CA THR A 2 28.44 4.86 12.38
C THR A 2 27.07 5.28 11.85
N ILE A 3 27.04 6.05 10.77
CA ILE A 3 25.80 6.48 10.12
C ILE A 3 25.82 5.91 8.69
N PHE A 4 24.86 5.06 8.35
CA PHE A 4 24.83 4.38 7.06
C PHE A 4 24.02 5.10 5.97
N GLY A 5 23.12 6.01 6.35
CA GLY A 5 22.25 6.70 5.40
C GLY A 5 21.12 5.81 4.88
N LYS A 6 20.74 6.01 3.60
CA LYS A 6 19.60 5.33 2.97
C LYS A 6 20.01 3.96 2.41
N TYR A 7 19.16 2.96 2.61
CA TYR A 7 19.19 1.68 1.89
C TYR A 7 18.10 1.66 0.80
N ARG A 8 18.27 0.80 -0.21
CA ARG A 8 17.38 0.72 -1.39
C ARG A 8 16.24 -0.28 -1.20
N ASN A 9 16.52 -1.41 -0.56
CA ASN A 9 15.57 -2.50 -0.41
C ASN A 9 15.90 -3.38 0.80
N PHE A 10 15.03 -4.35 1.09
CA PHE A 10 15.17 -5.28 2.21
C PHE A 10 16.46 -6.11 2.17
N LEU A 11 16.96 -6.50 0.98
CA LEU A 11 18.19 -7.29 0.88
C LEU A 11 19.41 -6.48 1.31
N GLU A 12 19.46 -5.20 0.95
CA GLU A 12 20.52 -4.30 1.38
C GLU A 12 20.43 -4.04 2.90
N LEU A 13 19.23 -3.79 3.42
CA LEU A 13 19.00 -3.66 4.87
C LEU A 13 19.46 -4.91 5.62
N LYS A 14 19.06 -6.11 5.16
CA LYS A 14 19.46 -7.39 5.75
C LYS A 14 20.97 -7.55 5.75
N LYS A 15 21.62 -7.27 4.61
CA LYS A 15 23.08 -7.33 4.50
C LYS A 15 23.74 -6.40 5.53
N MET A 16 23.29 -5.16 5.62
CA MET A 16 23.83 -4.18 6.57
C MET A 16 23.65 -4.61 8.02
N ILE A 17 22.48 -5.15 8.39
CA ILE A 17 22.20 -5.64 9.74
C ILE A 17 23.13 -6.82 10.10
N LEU A 18 23.33 -7.77 9.19
CA LEU A 18 24.18 -8.93 9.42
C LEU A 18 25.68 -8.59 9.46
N GLU A 19 26.16 -7.74 8.56
CA GLU A 19 27.58 -7.34 8.51
C GLU A 19 28.02 -6.49 9.72
N ASN A 20 27.07 -5.84 10.39
CA ASN A 20 27.33 -5.03 11.58
C ASN A 20 26.92 -5.73 12.87
N GLU A 21 26.55 -7.01 12.81
CA GLU A 21 26.22 -7.84 13.99
C GLU A 21 25.19 -7.16 14.90
N VAL A 22 24.11 -6.62 14.31
CA VAL A 22 23.10 -5.89 15.08
C VAL A 22 22.25 -6.85 15.92
N ASP A 23 22.36 -6.71 17.25
CA ASP A 23 21.62 -7.53 18.23
C ASP A 23 20.22 -6.99 18.59
N LEU A 24 19.98 -5.69 18.41
CA LEU A 24 18.74 -5.05 18.84
C LEU A 24 18.35 -3.91 17.89
N VAL A 25 17.09 -3.91 17.44
CA VAL A 25 16.50 -2.78 16.71
C VAL A 25 15.58 -1.98 17.63
N ILE A 26 15.78 -0.66 17.70
CA ILE A 26 15.03 0.22 18.59
C ILE A 26 14.10 1.12 17.77
N PHE A 27 12.83 1.20 18.17
CA PHE A 27 11.80 2.06 17.61
C PHE A 27 11.40 3.15 18.61
N PRO A 28 12.15 4.26 18.72
CA PRO A 28 11.91 5.30 19.73
C PRO A 28 10.82 6.30 19.29
N ALA A 29 9.77 5.83 18.63
CA ALA A 29 8.73 6.69 18.05
C ALA A 29 7.87 7.33 19.15
N LYS A 30 7.93 8.66 19.26
CA LYS A 30 7.11 9.49 20.19
C LYS A 30 5.63 9.59 19.83
N TRP A 31 5.26 9.09 18.66
CA TRP A 31 3.89 9.11 18.16
C TRP A 31 3.45 7.68 17.86
N ALA A 32 2.16 7.42 18.01
CA ALA A 32 1.58 6.11 17.74
C ALA A 32 1.74 5.76 16.25
N GLU A 33 2.65 4.84 15.96
CA GLU A 33 2.84 4.30 14.63
C GLU A 33 1.80 3.20 14.34
N THR A 34 1.30 3.17 13.10
CA THR A 34 0.07 2.42 12.74
C THR A 34 0.30 0.94 12.43
N PHE A 35 1.46 0.55 11.89
CA PHE A 35 1.78 -0.86 11.65
C PHE A 35 3.28 -1.13 11.60
N SER A 36 4.06 -0.32 10.88
CA SER A 36 5.51 -0.47 10.67
C SER A 36 5.94 -1.75 9.93
N TYR A 37 6.28 -1.61 8.64
CA TYR A 37 6.95 -2.70 7.92
C TYR A 37 8.36 -2.93 8.44
N THR A 38 9.04 -1.89 8.94
CA THR A 38 10.37 -2.01 9.53
C THR A 38 10.41 -2.93 10.75
N LEU A 39 9.32 -3.03 11.52
CA LEU A 39 9.17 -4.02 12.59
C LEU A 39 9.19 -5.46 12.03
N SER A 40 8.42 -5.70 10.96
CA SER A 40 8.40 -6.98 10.26
C SER A 40 9.75 -7.34 9.63
N GLU A 41 10.46 -6.35 9.09
CA GLU A 41 11.79 -6.56 8.51
C GLU A 41 12.81 -6.97 9.58
N ALA A 42 12.82 -6.32 10.76
CA ALA A 42 13.68 -6.70 11.88
C ALA A 42 13.44 -8.15 12.32
N TRP A 43 12.16 -8.53 12.52
CA TRP A 43 11.80 -9.90 12.86
C TRP A 43 12.14 -10.90 11.76
N SER A 44 11.93 -10.54 10.49
CA SER A 44 12.31 -11.39 9.34
C SER A 44 13.82 -11.66 9.27
N ILE A 45 14.65 -10.77 9.84
CA ILE A 45 16.10 -10.93 9.90
C ILE A 45 16.52 -11.71 11.16
N GLY A 46 15.61 -11.94 12.10
CA GLY A 46 15.87 -12.68 13.34
C GLY A 46 16.32 -11.79 14.50
N VAL A 47 16.17 -10.46 14.38
CA VAL A 47 16.63 -9.50 15.40
C VAL A 47 15.46 -9.07 16.27
N PRO A 48 15.56 -9.21 17.60
CA PRO A 48 14.52 -8.74 18.52
C PRO A 48 14.49 -7.21 18.57
N VAL A 49 13.36 -6.68 19.06
CA VAL A 49 13.05 -5.26 18.95
C VAL A 49 12.74 -4.63 20.30
N LEU A 50 13.04 -3.34 20.45
CA LEU A 50 12.63 -2.51 21.57
C LEU A 50 11.72 -1.40 21.05
N VAL A 51 10.43 -1.44 21.39
CA VAL A 51 9.42 -0.50 20.88
C VAL A 51 8.91 0.43 21.98
N SER A 52 8.43 1.60 21.58
CA SER A 52 7.68 2.48 22.47
C SER A 52 6.37 1.82 22.92
N ASP A 53 5.87 2.24 24.07
CA ASP A 53 4.58 1.81 24.64
C ASP A 53 3.35 2.44 23.96
N LEU A 54 3.48 2.80 22.68
CA LEU A 54 2.48 3.54 21.91
C LEU A 54 2.15 2.85 20.58
N GLY A 55 0.88 2.94 20.20
CA GLY A 55 0.40 2.52 18.88
C GLY A 55 0.50 1.02 18.63
N ALA A 56 0.52 0.65 17.35
CA ALA A 56 0.40 -0.75 16.94
C ALA A 56 1.66 -1.57 17.20
N LEU A 57 2.83 -0.93 17.37
CA LEU A 57 4.09 -1.65 17.60
C LEU A 57 4.06 -2.36 18.95
N LYS A 58 3.58 -1.67 19.99
CA LYS A 58 3.32 -2.25 21.31
C LYS A 58 2.42 -3.49 21.19
N ASP A 59 1.24 -3.32 20.59
CA ASP A 59 0.25 -4.40 20.46
C ASP A 59 0.83 -5.61 19.72
N ARG A 60 1.64 -5.36 18.68
CA ARG A 60 2.29 -6.42 17.89
C ARG A 60 3.35 -7.16 18.69
N VAL A 61 4.17 -6.46 19.48
CA VAL A 61 5.19 -7.07 20.35
C VAL A 61 4.53 -7.84 21.49
N GLU A 62 3.49 -7.30 22.12
CA GLU A 62 2.75 -8.00 23.18
C GLU A 62 2.06 -9.26 22.66
N LYS A 63 1.53 -9.22 21.43
CA LYS A 63 0.84 -10.36 20.81
C LYS A 63 1.79 -11.47 20.34
N ASN A 64 2.91 -11.11 19.70
CA ASN A 64 3.80 -12.09 19.04
C ASN A 64 5.07 -12.39 19.83
N GLY A 65 5.39 -11.59 20.86
CA GLY A 65 6.69 -11.61 21.50
C GLY A 65 7.77 -10.99 20.60
N GLY A 66 8.98 -11.51 20.69
CA GLY A 66 10.10 -11.13 19.83
C GLY A 66 10.64 -9.72 20.10
N GLY A 67 10.40 -9.19 21.30
CA GLY A 67 10.86 -7.87 21.69
C GLY A 67 10.41 -7.45 23.09
N TRP A 68 10.67 -6.17 23.38
CA TRP A 68 10.31 -5.48 24.62
C TRP A 68 9.57 -4.18 24.32
N VAL A 69 8.76 -3.76 25.28
CA VAL A 69 8.09 -2.47 25.29
C VAL A 69 8.75 -1.60 26.35
N VAL A 70 8.97 -0.32 26.04
CA VAL A 70 9.54 0.67 26.98
C VAL A 70 8.80 1.99 26.90
N ASP A 71 8.63 2.61 28.06
CA ASP A 71 8.21 4.00 28.13
C ASP A 71 9.35 4.90 27.63
N ILE A 72 9.06 5.67 26.57
CA ILE A 72 10.01 6.56 25.91
C ILE A 72 9.86 8.04 26.34
N SER A 73 9.04 8.31 27.35
CA SER A 73 8.84 9.65 27.92
C SER A 73 10.18 10.29 28.33
N GLU A 74 11.05 9.48 28.94
CA GLU A 74 12.40 9.84 29.37
C GLU A 74 13.46 8.96 28.71
N THR A 75 14.53 9.58 28.23
CA THR A 75 15.67 8.84 27.64
C THR A 75 16.29 7.83 28.62
N LYS A 76 16.23 8.12 29.92
CA LYS A 76 16.79 7.24 30.96
C LYS A 76 16.06 5.89 31.03
N ASN A 77 14.77 5.86 30.72
CA ASN A 77 14.00 4.61 30.70
C ASN A 77 14.49 3.67 29.60
N VAL A 78 14.75 4.23 28.41
CA VAL A 78 15.32 3.48 27.29
C VAL A 78 16.72 2.96 27.62
N GLU A 79 17.58 3.81 28.18
CA GLU A 79 18.93 3.42 28.60
C GLU A 79 18.89 2.30 29.64
N ASN A 80 18.09 2.44 30.69
CA ASN A 80 17.93 1.43 31.73
C ASN A 80 17.41 0.12 31.16
N LYS A 81 16.48 0.17 30.20
CA LYS A 81 15.93 -1.02 29.57
C LYS A 81 16.97 -1.75 28.71
N ILE A 82 17.82 -1.01 27.99
CA ILE A 82 18.93 -1.60 27.22
C ILE A 82 19.93 -2.27 28.18
N LEU A 83 20.30 -1.61 29.28
CA LEU A 83 21.20 -2.18 30.28
C LEU A 83 20.59 -3.44 30.93
N GLU A 84 19.29 -3.44 31.19
CA GLU A 84 18.57 -4.62 31.68
C GLU A 84 18.69 -5.80 30.70
N ILE A 85 18.45 -5.56 29.41
CA ILE A 85 18.56 -6.58 28.35
C ILE A 85 19.99 -7.14 28.30
N ILE A 86 21.00 -6.28 28.33
CA ILE A 86 22.42 -6.69 28.34
C ILE A 86 22.74 -7.56 29.56
N SER A 87 22.17 -7.23 30.73
CA SER A 87 22.41 -7.98 31.97
C SER A 87 21.72 -9.33 32.06
N LYS A 88 20.79 -9.64 31.14
CA LYS A 88 19.97 -10.88 31.16
C LYS A 88 20.05 -11.66 29.84
N PRO A 89 21.17 -12.37 29.58
CA PRO A 89 21.36 -13.13 28.34
C PRO A 89 20.28 -14.18 28.10
N GLU A 90 19.78 -14.84 29.16
CA GLU A 90 18.73 -15.85 29.05
C GLU A 90 17.41 -15.26 28.51
N GLU A 91 17.04 -14.07 28.97
CA GLU A 91 15.85 -13.35 28.50
C GLU A 91 16.01 -12.92 27.04
N TYR A 92 17.21 -12.44 26.67
CA TYR A 92 17.53 -12.11 25.28
C TYR A 92 17.40 -13.34 24.36
N ILE A 93 17.96 -14.48 24.76
CA ILE A 93 17.87 -15.74 24.01
C ILE A 93 16.40 -16.16 23.84
N ALA A 94 15.59 -16.03 24.89
CA ALA A 94 14.17 -16.30 24.82
C ALA A 94 13.47 -15.40 23.78
N LYS A 95 13.79 -14.09 23.76
CA LYS A 95 13.24 -13.17 22.75
C LYS A 95 13.69 -13.48 21.33
N THR A 96 14.95 -13.84 21.10
CA THR A 96 15.39 -14.30 19.77
C THR A 96 14.66 -15.57 19.33
N ASN A 97 14.40 -16.51 20.24
CA ASN A 97 13.63 -17.71 19.92
C ASN A 97 12.18 -17.38 19.58
N GLU A 98 11.56 -16.45 20.32
CA GLU A 98 10.22 -15.94 19.98
C GLU A 98 10.20 -15.36 18.56
N VAL A 99 11.20 -14.53 18.18
CA VAL A 99 11.30 -13.96 16.82
C VAL A 99 11.26 -15.05 15.74
N GLN A 100 11.96 -16.17 15.94
CA GLN A 100 11.97 -17.28 14.98
C GLN A 100 10.61 -17.98 14.84
N GLN A 101 9.74 -17.87 15.83
CA GLN A 101 8.38 -18.43 15.79
C GLN A 101 7.35 -17.44 15.23
N ILE A 102 7.72 -16.18 14.99
CA ILE A 102 6.81 -15.18 14.43
C ILE A 102 6.51 -15.53 12.98
N SER A 103 5.26 -15.90 12.72
CA SER A 103 4.75 -16.08 11.36
C SER A 103 4.33 -14.72 10.80
N LEU A 104 5.14 -14.19 9.88
CA LEU A 104 4.80 -13.01 9.13
C LEU A 104 4.02 -13.39 7.88
N LYS A 105 2.94 -12.65 7.64
CA LYS A 105 2.11 -12.85 6.47
C LYS A 105 2.87 -12.45 5.21
N ASP A 106 2.92 -13.36 4.24
CA ASP A 106 3.54 -13.11 2.95
C ASP A 106 2.60 -12.31 2.02
N LEU A 107 3.18 -11.81 0.94
CA LEU A 107 2.47 -10.98 -0.03
C LEU A 107 1.38 -11.77 -0.77
N ASP A 108 1.61 -13.04 -1.10
CA ASP A 108 0.66 -13.86 -1.83
C ASP A 108 -0.59 -14.13 -0.99
N SER A 109 -0.40 -14.45 0.29
CA SER A 109 -1.48 -14.56 1.28
C SER A 109 -2.27 -13.27 1.42
N MET A 110 -1.60 -12.10 1.45
CA MET A 110 -2.27 -10.81 1.47
C MET A 110 -3.08 -10.53 0.20
N ILE A 111 -2.50 -10.80 -0.97
CA ILE A 111 -3.17 -10.63 -2.27
C ILE A 111 -4.41 -11.52 -2.34
N PHE A 112 -4.31 -12.78 -1.92
CA PHE A 112 -5.43 -13.70 -1.92
C PHE A 112 -6.60 -13.23 -1.06
N GLU A 113 -6.32 -12.70 0.13
CA GLU A 113 -7.36 -12.14 1.00
C GLU A 113 -7.99 -10.88 0.40
N TYR A 114 -7.20 -9.97 -0.15
CA TYR A 114 -7.74 -8.77 -0.81
C TYR A 114 -8.58 -9.13 -2.04
N ASP A 115 -8.12 -10.07 -2.86
CA ASP A 115 -8.89 -10.58 -4.00
C ASP A 115 -10.21 -11.21 -3.56
N THR A 116 -10.21 -11.97 -2.46
CA THR A 116 -11.42 -12.55 -1.87
C THR A 116 -12.39 -11.46 -1.42
N VAL A 117 -11.90 -10.43 -0.72
CA VAL A 117 -12.70 -9.28 -0.29
C VAL A 117 -13.30 -8.58 -1.51
N TYR A 118 -12.49 -8.23 -2.51
CA TYR A 118 -12.97 -7.55 -3.71
C TYR A 118 -14.00 -8.37 -4.48
N LYS A 119 -13.76 -9.66 -4.71
CA LYS A 119 -14.71 -10.55 -5.41
C LYS A 119 -16.02 -10.71 -4.65
N THR A 120 -15.97 -10.75 -3.32
CA THR A 120 -17.16 -10.85 -2.47
C THR A 120 -18.04 -9.62 -2.66
N TYR A 121 -17.46 -8.43 -2.54
CA TYR A 121 -18.20 -7.19 -2.70
C TYR A 121 -18.63 -6.97 -4.15
N LEU A 122 -17.78 -7.17 -5.15
CA LEU A 122 -18.15 -6.98 -6.56
C LEU A 122 -19.34 -7.87 -7.00
N LYS A 123 -19.48 -9.07 -6.45
CA LYS A 123 -20.64 -9.94 -6.71
C LYS A 123 -21.92 -9.45 -6.01
N SER A 124 -21.78 -8.80 -4.85
CA SER A 124 -22.91 -8.36 -4.03
C SER A 124 -23.44 -6.97 -4.38
N ILE A 125 -22.73 -6.21 -5.23
CA ILE A 125 -23.16 -4.86 -5.61
C ILE A 125 -23.79 -4.90 -7.01
N THR A 126 -24.99 -4.35 -7.13
CA THR A 126 -25.52 -3.75 -8.37
C THR A 126 -25.47 -2.23 -8.18
N PRO A 127 -24.32 -1.59 -8.44
CA PRO A 127 -24.21 -0.17 -8.15
C PRO A 127 -25.20 0.64 -8.96
N ILE A 128 -25.79 1.65 -8.33
CA ILE A 128 -26.81 2.53 -8.94
C ILE A 128 -26.28 3.22 -10.22
N TYR A 129 -24.95 3.40 -10.33
CA TYR A 129 -24.31 3.94 -11.53
C TYR A 129 -24.26 2.98 -12.73
N PHE A 130 -24.67 1.71 -12.61
CA PHE A 130 -24.91 0.84 -13.77
C PHE A 130 -26.25 1.14 -14.46
N SER A 131 -27.21 1.78 -13.77
CA SER A 131 -28.50 2.18 -14.35
C SER A 131 -28.58 3.66 -14.72
N GLN A 132 -27.56 4.45 -14.39
CA GLN A 132 -27.44 5.87 -14.74
C GLN A 132 -26.33 6.07 -15.78
N ASN A 133 -26.45 7.10 -16.63
CA ASN A 133 -25.42 7.47 -17.61
C ASN A 133 -24.23 8.13 -16.89
N VAL A 134 -23.39 7.35 -16.22
CA VAL A 134 -22.21 7.86 -15.51
C VAL A 134 -20.98 7.80 -16.43
N PHE A 135 -20.10 8.79 -16.32
CA PHE A 135 -18.83 8.79 -17.05
C PHE A 135 -18.01 7.55 -16.66
N THR A 136 -17.54 6.81 -17.65
CA THR A 136 -16.66 5.68 -17.40
C THR A 136 -15.29 6.17 -16.93
N ASN A 137 -14.52 5.31 -16.26
CA ASN A 137 -13.13 5.65 -15.89
C ASN A 137 -12.30 6.07 -17.11
N ASN A 138 -12.59 5.52 -18.30
CA ASN A 138 -11.94 5.89 -19.54
C ASN A 138 -12.39 7.28 -20.04
N ASP A 139 -13.67 7.64 -19.87
CA ASP A 139 -14.15 9.00 -20.17
C ASP A 139 -13.50 10.03 -19.23
N LEU A 140 -13.31 9.69 -17.95
CA LEU A 140 -12.57 10.52 -17.01
C LEU A 140 -11.09 10.62 -17.40
N LEU A 141 -10.47 9.49 -17.74
CA LEU A 141 -9.08 9.43 -18.19
C LEU A 141 -8.87 10.31 -19.43
N LYS A 142 -9.70 10.14 -20.46
CA LYS A 142 -9.61 10.92 -21.69
C LYS A 142 -9.78 12.41 -21.44
N ASN A 143 -10.66 12.83 -20.53
CA ASN A 143 -10.77 14.25 -20.17
C ASN A 143 -9.54 14.75 -19.41
N ILE A 144 -9.02 13.99 -18.45
CA ILE A 144 -7.81 14.34 -17.69
C ILE A 144 -6.58 14.42 -18.60
N PHE A 145 -6.46 13.52 -19.58
CA PHE A 145 -5.30 13.41 -20.47
C PHE A 145 -5.49 14.09 -21.84
N SER A 146 -6.64 14.74 -22.08
CA SER A 146 -6.90 15.47 -23.35
C SER A 146 -6.01 16.70 -23.55
N GLU A 147 -5.28 17.15 -22.52
CA GLU A 147 -4.33 18.27 -22.60
C GLU A 147 -2.85 17.82 -22.58
N ASN A 148 -2.51 16.80 -23.38
CA ASN A 148 -1.16 16.27 -23.63
C ASN A 148 -0.68 15.18 -22.66
N LEU A 149 -0.75 13.92 -23.08
CA LEU A 149 0.37 12.95 -23.13
C LEU A 149 -0.11 11.59 -23.69
N HIS A 150 0.80 10.85 -24.34
CA HIS A 150 0.56 9.55 -24.97
C HIS A 150 -0.20 8.55 -24.08
N THR A 151 -1.29 7.98 -24.60
CA THR A 151 -2.02 6.86 -24.00
C THR A 151 -1.24 5.54 -24.16
N PRO A 152 -1.12 4.69 -23.13
CA PRO A 152 -0.53 3.36 -23.27
C PRO A 152 -1.43 2.49 -24.17
N SER A 153 -0.81 1.79 -25.12
CA SER A 153 -1.47 0.87 -26.04
C SER A 153 -1.79 -0.44 -25.35
N GLU A 154 -3.05 -0.66 -24.94
CA GLU A 154 -3.66 -1.99 -24.81
C GLU A 154 -5.15 -1.88 -24.42
N THR A 155 -6.05 -1.77 -25.41
CA THR A 155 -7.50 -1.97 -25.21
C THR A 155 -8.14 -2.56 -26.47
N SER A 156 -7.75 -3.77 -26.89
CA SER A 156 -8.31 -4.39 -28.10
C SER A 156 -9.68 -5.05 -27.88
N ASN A 157 -10.04 -5.40 -26.65
CA ASN A 157 -11.26 -6.20 -26.38
C ASN A 157 -12.45 -5.40 -25.82
N ILE A 158 -12.26 -4.11 -25.49
CA ILE A 158 -13.31 -3.25 -24.93
C ILE A 158 -13.96 -2.36 -26.02
N GLU A 159 -13.26 -2.09 -27.14
CA GLU A 159 -13.73 -1.16 -28.17
C GLU A 159 -14.94 -1.66 -28.98
N ALA A 160 -15.17 -2.97 -29.07
CA ALA A 160 -16.26 -3.54 -29.85
C ALA A 160 -17.65 -3.21 -29.26
N GLU A 161 -17.78 -3.20 -27.92
CA GLU A 161 -19.02 -2.89 -27.21
C GLU A 161 -19.29 -1.36 -27.13
N TYR A 162 -18.23 -0.55 -27.28
CA TYR A 162 -18.27 0.92 -27.23
C TYR A 162 -18.96 1.57 -28.44
N SER A 163 -18.88 0.95 -29.62
CA SER A 163 -19.42 1.52 -30.87
C SER A 163 -20.94 1.38 -31.02
N ALA A 164 -21.56 0.42 -30.32
CA ALA A 164 -22.97 0.08 -30.51
C ALA A 164 -23.96 1.14 -29.99
N ASN A 165 -23.53 2.03 -29.08
CA ASN A 165 -24.43 2.95 -28.37
C ASN A 165 -24.11 4.45 -28.55
N LEU A 166 -23.25 4.81 -29.51
CA LEU A 166 -22.86 6.20 -29.76
C LEU A 166 -24.04 7.17 -29.99
N PRO A 167 -25.09 6.83 -30.78
CA PRO A 167 -26.20 7.74 -31.02
C PRO A 167 -26.97 8.09 -29.74
N ARG A 168 -27.18 7.10 -28.87
CA ARG A 168 -27.90 7.27 -27.59
C ARG A 168 -27.12 8.16 -26.62
N ARG A 169 -25.79 8.07 -26.62
CA ARG A 169 -24.90 8.89 -25.78
C ARG A 169 -24.84 10.34 -26.25
N LEU A 170 -24.89 10.59 -27.56
CA LEU A 170 -24.98 11.95 -28.10
C LEU A 170 -26.30 12.63 -27.74
N VAL A 171 -27.41 11.89 -27.76
CA VAL A 171 -28.72 12.39 -27.30
C VAL A 171 -28.68 12.76 -25.83
N GLN A 172 -28.14 11.89 -24.97
CA GLN A 172 -27.99 12.21 -23.55
C GLN A 172 -27.09 13.44 -23.32
N CYS A 173 -25.97 13.51 -24.05
CA CYS A 173 -25.04 14.64 -23.96
C CYS A 173 -25.70 15.97 -24.33
N TYR A 174 -26.64 15.97 -25.28
CA TYR A 174 -27.45 17.13 -25.64
C TYR A 174 -28.36 17.59 -24.50
N TYR A 175 -29.03 16.65 -23.83
CA TYR A 175 -29.89 16.98 -22.68
C TYR A 175 -29.09 17.54 -21.50
N ASP A 176 -27.92 16.97 -21.22
CA ASP A 176 -27.16 17.31 -20.02
C ASP A 176 -26.30 18.57 -20.18
N ASN A 177 -25.79 18.85 -21.39
CA ASN A 177 -24.77 19.87 -21.62
C ASN A 177 -25.11 20.87 -22.75
N GLY A 178 -26.25 20.69 -23.42
CA GLY A 178 -26.71 21.56 -24.49
C GLY A 178 -26.00 21.37 -25.83
N PHE A 179 -26.57 22.00 -26.86
CA PHE A 179 -26.24 21.77 -28.27
C PHE A 179 -24.77 22.00 -28.63
N ILE A 180 -24.20 23.13 -28.20
CA ILE A 180 -22.85 23.54 -28.60
C ILE A 180 -21.80 22.53 -28.12
N TYR A 181 -21.94 22.06 -26.88
CA TYR A 181 -21.06 21.06 -26.29
C TYR A 181 -21.15 19.72 -27.03
N THR A 182 -22.37 19.27 -27.34
CA THR A 182 -22.58 18.02 -28.08
C THR A 182 -22.00 18.07 -29.49
N VAL A 183 -22.12 19.20 -30.21
CA VAL A 183 -21.54 19.36 -31.55
C VAL A 183 -20.01 19.28 -31.50
N ASN A 184 -19.37 19.97 -30.54
CA ASN A 184 -17.91 19.92 -30.38
C ASN A 184 -17.42 18.51 -30.04
N LYS A 185 -18.16 17.81 -29.18
CA LYS A 185 -17.84 16.42 -28.79
C LYS A 185 -18.04 15.44 -29.96
N THR A 186 -19.09 15.63 -30.75
CA THR A 186 -19.33 14.83 -31.96
C THR A 186 -18.21 15.02 -32.99
N LYS A 187 -17.75 16.26 -33.19
CA LYS A 187 -16.59 16.54 -34.06
C LYS A 187 -15.32 15.82 -33.60
N ALA A 188 -15.04 15.81 -32.30
CA ALA A 188 -13.89 15.10 -31.74
C ALA A 188 -13.97 13.58 -32.03
N TYR A 189 -15.13 12.96 -31.81
CA TYR A 189 -15.33 11.53 -32.12
C TYR A 189 -15.17 11.20 -33.60
N VAL A 190 -15.69 12.06 -34.49
CA VAL A 190 -15.58 11.86 -35.95
C VAL A 190 -14.12 12.04 -36.42
N CYS A 191 -13.38 13.03 -35.91
CA CYS A 191 -11.96 13.20 -36.21
C CYS A 191 -11.12 11.99 -35.76
N GLU A 192 -11.42 11.42 -34.59
CA GLU A 192 -10.73 10.23 -34.08
C GLU A 192 -11.01 8.99 -34.95
N ALA A 193 -12.24 8.83 -35.45
CA ALA A 193 -12.62 7.74 -36.35
C ALA A 193 -11.98 7.84 -37.75
N PHE A 194 -11.79 9.06 -38.27
CA PHE A 194 -11.11 9.28 -39.55
C PHE A 194 -9.57 9.19 -39.46
N SER A 195 -8.99 9.38 -38.28
CA SER A 195 -7.53 9.24 -38.06
C SER A 195 -7.09 7.78 -37.84
N ARG A 196 -8.03 6.83 -37.75
CA ARG A 196 -7.79 5.38 -37.60
C ARG A 196 -7.91 4.59 -38.92
N LYS A 197 -7.93 5.27 -40.08
CA LYS A 197 -7.94 4.65 -41.42
C LYS A 197 -6.62 4.87 -42.15
#